data_AF-A0A961U5E2-F1
#
_entry.id   AF-A0A961U5E2-F1
#
_cell.length_a   1.000
_cell.length_b   1.000
_cell.length_c   1.000
_cell.angle_alpha   90.00
_cell.angle_beta   90.00
_cell.angle_gamma   90.00
#
_symmetry.space_group_name_H-M   'P 1'
#
loop_
_entity.id
_entity.type
_entity.pdbx_description
1 polymer ?
#
loop_
_entity_poly.entity_id
_entity_poly.type
_entity_poly.pdbx_seq_one_letter_code
_entity_poly.pdbx_strand_id
1 'polypeptide(L)'
;MLANLTSSERQSALILASLVTLAGVAMAVLGRSDVLGVHGVIVMLFGGGIAWLIMASFYAPEPTDDRAASYYDDPIKVGIVLSMGWAVFGMTMGVWVAAQLAWPDLAFDAAWSSFGRLRPTHTSGVIFGFGGNALIATSFHVVQRTSRARLAGQVSPCFVLLCFNL
;
A
#
# COMPACT_ATOMS: atom_id res chain seq x y z
N MET A 1 13.20 7.48 1.09
CA MET A 1 11.81 7.99 1.21
C MET A 1 11.64 8.97 2.38
N LEU A 2 11.62 8.54 3.66
CA LEU A 2 11.39 9.45 4.81
C LEU A 2 12.53 10.47 5.04
N ALA A 3 13.79 10.05 4.81
CA ALA A 3 14.96 10.93 4.95
C ALA A 3 14.98 12.14 3.99
N ASN A 4 14.19 12.08 2.91
CA ASN A 4 14.13 13.14 1.89
C ASN A 4 12.96 14.10 2.10
N LEU A 5 12.18 13.96 3.18
CA LEU A 5 11.10 14.88 3.52
C LEU A 5 11.65 16.12 4.24
N THR A 6 11.19 17.31 3.84
CA THR A 6 11.43 18.54 4.60
C THR A 6 10.58 18.58 5.86
N SER A 7 10.88 19.50 6.79
CA SER A 7 10.07 19.66 8.01
C SER A 7 8.59 19.94 7.72
N SER A 8 8.28 20.76 6.72
CA SER A 8 6.88 21.05 6.31
C SER A 8 6.18 19.84 5.69
N GLU A 9 6.90 19.03 4.92
CA GLU A 9 6.38 17.79 4.33
C GLU A 9 6.16 16.71 5.39
N ARG A 10 7.05 16.61 6.39
CA ARG A 10 6.85 15.72 7.55
C ARG A 10 5.61 16.11 8.34
N GLN A 11 5.38 17.41 8.56
CA GLN A 11 4.17 17.89 9.21
C GLN A 11 2.90 17.53 8.42
N SER A 12 2.93 17.75 7.10
CA SER A 12 1.81 17.39 6.22
C SER A 12 1.55 15.88 6.20
N ALA A 13 2.61 15.08 6.12
CA ALA A 13 2.53 13.61 6.16
C ALA A 13 2.01 13.12 7.52
N LEU A 14 2.42 13.74 8.62
CA LEU A 14 1.93 13.40 9.96
C LEU A 14 0.45 13.72 10.13
N ILE A 15 -0.02 14.85 9.60
CA ILE A 15 -1.46 15.19 9.58
C ILE A 15 -2.24 14.12 8.82
N LEU A 16 -1.79 13.76 7.61
CA LEU A 16 -2.44 12.71 6.81
C LEU A 16 -2.47 11.35 7.53
N ALA A 17 -1.32 10.92 8.08
CA ALA A 17 -1.24 9.66 8.82
C ALA A 17 -2.13 9.66 10.08
N SER A 18 -2.22 10.80 10.77
CA SER A 18 -3.11 10.97 11.92
C SER A 18 -4.58 10.90 11.52
N LEU A 19 -4.97 11.51 10.39
CA LEU A 19 -6.33 11.42 9.85
C LEU A 19 -6.69 9.97 9.49
N VAL A 20 -5.78 9.23 8.84
CA VAL A 20 -5.98 7.79 8.55
C VAL A 20 -6.14 6.99 9.85
N THR A 21 -5.31 7.28 10.86
CA THR A 21 -5.38 6.61 12.17
C THR A 21 -6.73 6.88 12.85
N LEU A 22 -7.19 8.13 12.85
CA LEU A 22 -8.48 8.52 13.42
C LEU A 22 -9.66 7.86 12.68
N ALA A 23 -9.59 7.75 11.35
CA ALA A 23 -10.58 7.01 10.58
C ALA A 23 -10.60 5.51 10.99
N GLY A 24 -9.44 4.90 11.18
CA GLY A 24 -9.32 3.54 11.70
C GLY A 24 -9.91 3.37 13.10
N VAL A 25 -9.62 4.30 14.01
CA VAL A 25 -10.23 4.32 15.36
C VAL A 25 -11.75 4.44 15.27
N ALA A 26 -12.27 5.34 14.43
CA ALA A 26 -13.71 5.50 14.26
C ALA A 26 -14.35 4.22 13.73
N MET A 27 -13.77 3.59 12.71
CA MET A 27 -14.22 2.29 12.20
C MET A 27 -14.17 1.19 13.26
N ALA A 28 -13.12 1.14 14.07
CA ALA A 28 -12.96 0.16 15.15
C ALA A 28 -14.05 0.33 16.22
N VAL A 29 -14.30 1.57 16.65
CA VAL A 29 -15.31 1.90 17.67
C VAL A 29 -16.72 1.66 17.16
N LEU A 30 -17.02 2.12 15.94
CA LEU A 30 -18.36 1.98 15.34
C LEU A 30 -18.66 0.54 14.96
N GLY A 31 -17.67 -0.18 14.42
CA GLY A 31 -17.79 -1.58 14.00
C GLY A 31 -17.77 -2.58 15.16
N ARG A 32 -17.29 -2.18 16.35
CA ARG A 32 -17.22 -3.04 17.56
C ARG A 32 -16.54 -4.39 17.25
N SER A 33 -17.27 -5.50 17.36
CA SER A 33 -16.77 -6.86 17.14
C SER A 33 -17.07 -7.42 15.74
N ASP A 34 -17.57 -6.58 14.83
CA ASP A 34 -17.85 -6.98 13.44
C ASP A 34 -16.62 -6.79 12.52
N VAL A 35 -16.74 -7.24 11.28
CA VAL A 35 -15.72 -7.12 10.22
C VAL A 35 -15.25 -5.68 10.05
N LEU A 36 -16.16 -4.70 10.12
CA LEU A 36 -15.79 -3.28 10.07
C LEU A 36 -14.84 -2.90 11.21
N GLY A 37 -15.08 -3.43 12.41
CA GLY A 37 -14.25 -3.20 13.59
C GLY A 37 -12.84 -3.74 13.41
N VAL A 38 -12.72 -4.96 12.87
CA VAL A 38 -11.43 -5.60 12.54
C VAL A 38 -10.66 -4.77 11.50
N HIS A 39 -11.31 -4.33 10.43
CA HIS A 39 -10.66 -3.48 9.43
C HIS A 39 -10.27 -2.11 10.02
N GLY A 40 -11.09 -1.55 10.92
CA GLY A 40 -10.75 -0.34 11.64
C GLY A 40 -9.45 -0.47 12.45
N VAL A 41 -9.24 -1.61 13.13
CA VAL A 41 -7.99 -1.90 13.84
C VAL A 41 -6.81 -1.99 12.87
N ILE A 42 -6.96 -2.64 11.72
CA ILE A 42 -5.89 -2.71 10.70
C ILE A 42 -5.50 -1.31 10.21
N VAL A 43 -6.50 -0.49 9.84
CA VAL A 43 -6.29 0.90 9.39
C VAL A 43 -5.66 1.76 10.47
N MET A 44 -6.10 1.61 11.72
CA MET A 44 -5.54 2.31 12.88
C MET A 44 -4.07 1.95 13.10
N LEU A 45 -3.73 0.66 13.08
CA LEU A 45 -2.35 0.20 13.27
C LEU A 45 -1.44 0.63 12.12
N PHE A 46 -1.93 0.56 10.89
CA PHE A 46 -1.17 1.01 9.72
C PHE A 46 -0.91 2.52 9.76
N GLY A 47 -1.96 3.32 9.94
CA GLY A 47 -1.85 4.78 10.05
C GLY A 47 -0.96 5.20 11.22
N GLY A 48 -1.14 4.56 12.39
CA GLY A 48 -0.37 4.83 13.59
C GLY A 48 1.10 4.44 13.45
N GLY A 49 1.38 3.31 12.79
CA GLY A 49 2.74 2.89 12.45
C GLY A 49 3.45 3.87 11.53
N ILE A 50 2.77 4.34 10.48
CA ILE A 50 3.32 5.38 9.59
C ILE A 50 3.53 6.70 10.35
N ALA A 51 2.58 7.12 11.17
CA ALA A 51 2.71 8.32 12.01
C ALA A 51 3.91 8.19 12.96
N TRP A 52 4.09 7.03 13.58
CA TRP A 52 5.24 6.76 14.45
C TRP A 52 6.57 6.82 13.70
N LEU A 53 6.67 6.23 12.51
CA LEU A 53 7.87 6.31 11.67
C LEU A 53 8.20 7.76 11.27
N ILE A 54 7.18 8.57 10.95
CA ILE A 54 7.35 10.00 10.65
C ILE A 54 7.84 10.74 11.89
N MET A 55 7.21 10.52 13.05
CA MET A 55 7.59 11.11 14.34
C MET A 55 9.03 10.76 14.75
N ALA A 56 9.44 9.51 14.55
CA ALA A 56 10.81 9.07 14.81
C ALA A 56 11.84 9.80 13.93
N SER A 57 11.43 10.27 12.75
CA SER A 57 12.27 11.03 11.82
C SER A 57 12.03 12.54 11.85
N PHE A 58 11.23 13.06 12.80
CA PHE A 58 10.73 14.44 12.74
C PHE A 58 11.85 15.48 12.76
N TYR A 59 12.87 15.27 13.59
CA TYR A 59 14.04 16.15 13.75
C TYR A 59 15.25 15.72 12.92
N ALA A 60 15.08 14.82 11.94
CA ALA A 60 16.18 14.47 11.04
C ALA A 60 16.65 15.72 10.27
N PRO A 61 17.94 15.81 9.88
CA PRO A 61 18.44 16.93 9.12
C PRO A 61 17.60 17.24 7.86
N GLU A 62 17.57 18.50 7.46
CA GLU A 62 16.96 18.89 6.19
C GLU A 62 17.74 18.26 5.02
N PRO A 63 17.07 17.85 3.93
CA PRO A 63 17.73 17.30 2.75
C PRO A 63 18.73 18.31 2.18
N THR A 64 19.98 17.88 1.94
CA THR A 64 21.08 18.75 1.51
C THR A 64 21.17 18.97 0.00
N ASP A 65 20.55 18.10 -0.81
CA ASP A 65 20.63 18.14 -2.27
C ASP A 65 19.45 18.88 -2.91
N ASP A 66 19.69 19.52 -4.06
CA ASP A 66 18.63 20.03 -4.93
C ASP A 66 17.86 18.86 -5.58
N ARG A 67 17.02 18.23 -4.76
CA ARG A 67 16.15 17.12 -5.13
C ARG A 67 15.22 17.45 -6.29
N ALA A 68 14.95 18.74 -6.54
CA ALA A 68 14.14 19.16 -7.68
C ALA A 68 14.83 18.89 -9.02
N ALA A 69 16.16 18.79 -9.05
CA ALA A 69 16.95 18.49 -10.24
C ALA A 69 16.95 16.99 -10.62
N SER A 70 16.41 16.10 -9.78
CA SER A 70 16.39 14.65 -10.01
C SER A 70 14.97 14.08 -10.02
N TYR A 71 14.79 12.90 -10.64
CA TYR A 71 13.51 12.19 -10.60
C TYR A 71 13.25 11.56 -9.24
N TYR A 72 11.97 11.47 -8.87
CA TYR A 72 11.54 10.84 -7.63
C TYR A 72 11.29 9.35 -7.84
N ASP A 73 12.35 8.55 -7.80
CA ASP A 73 12.28 7.11 -8.07
C ASP A 73 11.99 6.24 -6.81
N ASP A 74 12.06 6.79 -5.59
CA ASP A 74 11.82 6.00 -4.36
C ASP A 74 10.44 5.31 -4.35
N PRO A 75 9.30 6.00 -4.63
CA PRO A 75 7.98 5.36 -4.60
C PRO A 75 7.85 4.32 -5.73
N ILE A 76 8.54 4.53 -6.85
CA ILE A 76 8.54 3.58 -7.97
C ILE A 76 9.21 2.28 -7.55
N LYS A 77 10.38 2.36 -6.90
CA LYS A 77 11.10 1.18 -6.41
C LYS A 77 10.26 0.39 -5.41
N VAL A 78 9.61 1.08 -4.46
CA VAL A 78 8.70 0.44 -3.50
C VAL A 78 7.51 -0.20 -4.22
N GLY A 79 6.90 0.50 -5.20
CA GLY A 79 5.77 -0.02 -5.96
C GLY A 79 6.11 -1.25 -6.80
N ILE A 80 7.32 -1.34 -7.35
CA ILE A 80 7.80 -2.55 -8.05
C ILE A 80 7.89 -3.72 -7.07
N VAL A 81 8.47 -3.52 -5.89
CA VAL A 81 8.58 -4.57 -4.87
C VAL A 81 7.19 -5.05 -4.43
N LEU A 82 6.27 -4.12 -4.16
CA LEU A 82 4.88 -4.45 -3.80
C LEU A 82 4.16 -5.19 -4.93
N SER A 83 4.30 -4.74 -6.17
CA SER A 83 3.74 -5.42 -7.35
C SER A 83 4.25 -6.85 -7.47
N MET A 84 5.55 -7.08 -7.30
CA MET A 84 6.12 -8.44 -7.33
C MET A 84 5.62 -9.31 -6.18
N GLY A 85 5.50 -8.75 -4.96
CA GLY A 85 4.92 -9.46 -3.82
C GLY A 85 3.48 -9.91 -4.10
N TRP A 86 2.65 -9.01 -4.65
CA TRP A 86 1.30 -9.35 -5.06
C TRP A 86 1.23 -10.29 -6.25
N ALA A 87 2.19 -10.25 -7.17
CA ALA A 87 2.27 -11.20 -8.28
C ALA A 87 2.44 -12.63 -7.75
N VAL A 88 3.39 -12.83 -6.84
CA VAL A 88 3.63 -14.11 -6.19
C VAL A 88 2.38 -14.56 -5.45
N PHE A 89 1.80 -13.71 -4.60
CA PHE A 89 0.60 -14.04 -3.84
C PHE A 89 -0.60 -14.37 -4.74
N GLY A 90 -0.94 -13.48 -5.67
CA GLY A 90 -2.09 -13.60 -6.56
C GLY A 90 -2.00 -14.83 -7.47
N MET A 91 -0.83 -15.08 -8.07
CA MET A 91 -0.62 -16.27 -8.92
C MET A 91 -0.65 -17.56 -8.08
N THR A 92 -0.08 -17.56 -6.87
CA THR A 92 -0.15 -18.72 -5.96
C THR A 92 -1.59 -19.06 -5.60
N MET A 93 -2.41 -18.06 -5.28
CA MET A 93 -3.85 -18.27 -5.05
C MET A 93 -4.54 -18.82 -6.30
N GLY A 94 -4.13 -18.38 -7.50
CA GLY A 94 -4.60 -18.89 -8.79
C GLY A 94 -4.30 -20.37 -8.99
N VAL A 95 -3.06 -20.78 -8.69
CA VAL A 95 -2.66 -22.20 -8.74
C VAL A 95 -3.47 -23.02 -7.74
N TRP A 96 -3.71 -22.52 -6.53
CA TRP A 96 -4.49 -23.25 -5.53
C TRP A 96 -5.94 -23.41 -5.96
N VAL A 97 -6.63 -22.36 -6.43
CA VAL A 97 -8.02 -22.51 -6.89
C VAL A 97 -8.13 -23.39 -8.14
N ALA A 98 -7.12 -23.36 -9.03
CA ALA A 98 -7.05 -24.31 -10.15
C ALA A 98 -6.88 -25.76 -9.66
N ALA A 99 -6.06 -25.98 -8.63
CA ALA A 99 -5.87 -27.30 -8.03
C ALA A 99 -7.17 -27.82 -7.37
N GLN A 100 -7.97 -26.95 -6.74
CA GLN A 100 -9.28 -27.34 -6.20
C GLN A 100 -10.28 -27.81 -7.27
N LEU A 101 -10.16 -27.33 -8.52
CA LEU A 101 -10.98 -27.82 -9.63
C LEU A 101 -10.58 -29.24 -10.09
N ALA A 102 -9.29 -29.59 -9.94
CA ALA A 102 -8.79 -30.93 -10.26
C ALA A 102 -8.96 -31.92 -9.10
N TRP A 103 -8.71 -31.47 -7.88
CA TRP A 103 -8.81 -32.21 -6.64
C TRP A 103 -9.60 -31.42 -5.60
N PRO A 104 -10.92 -31.64 -5.51
CA PRO A 104 -11.79 -30.92 -4.57
C PRO A 104 -11.36 -31.03 -3.11
N ASP A 105 -10.68 -32.11 -2.73
CA ASP A 105 -10.18 -32.38 -1.37
C ASP A 105 -9.04 -31.44 -0.92
N LEU A 106 -8.56 -30.55 -1.79
CA LEU A 106 -7.54 -29.53 -1.45
C LEU A 106 -8.12 -28.29 -0.76
N ALA A 107 -9.43 -28.20 -0.58
CA ALA A 107 -10.04 -27.21 0.29
C ALA A 107 -9.95 -27.70 1.75
N PHE A 108 -9.42 -26.87 2.66
CA PHE A 108 -9.52 -27.15 4.09
C PHE A 108 -10.98 -27.17 4.54
N ASP A 109 -11.28 -27.88 5.64
CA ASP A 109 -12.59 -27.88 6.29
C ASP A 109 -12.84 -26.56 7.05
N ALA A 110 -12.80 -25.46 6.30
CA ALA A 110 -12.98 -24.11 6.77
C ALA A 110 -13.66 -23.25 5.69
N ALA A 111 -14.54 -22.35 6.10
CA ALA A 111 -15.32 -21.56 5.14
C ALA A 111 -14.45 -20.68 4.23
N TRP A 112 -13.31 -20.19 4.72
CA TRP A 112 -12.41 -19.29 3.99
C TRP A 112 -11.63 -19.96 2.86
N SER A 113 -11.39 -21.28 2.92
CA SER A 113 -10.62 -22.04 1.92
C SER A 113 -11.44 -22.55 0.75
N SER A 114 -12.76 -22.31 0.75
CA SER A 114 -13.64 -22.72 -0.34
C SER A 114 -13.32 -22.01 -1.65
N PHE A 115 -13.43 -22.73 -2.77
CA PHE A 115 -13.21 -22.21 -4.12
C PHE A 115 -13.93 -20.87 -4.38
N GLY A 116 -15.20 -20.79 -3.96
CA GLY A 116 -16.04 -19.60 -4.15
C GLY A 116 -15.51 -18.34 -3.46
N ARG A 117 -14.77 -18.49 -2.34
CA ARG A 117 -14.17 -17.35 -1.61
C ARG A 117 -12.73 -17.07 -2.04
N LEU A 118 -11.95 -18.10 -2.35
CA LEU A 118 -10.56 -17.93 -2.79
C LEU A 118 -10.42 -17.38 -4.21
N ARG A 119 -11.39 -17.63 -5.10
CA ARG A 119 -11.35 -17.10 -6.48
C ARG A 119 -11.36 -15.57 -6.50
N PRO A 120 -12.26 -14.85 -5.79
CA PRO A 120 -12.14 -13.40 -5.63
C PRO A 120 -10.79 -12.94 -5.08
N THR A 121 -10.17 -13.69 -4.16
CA THR A 121 -8.83 -13.38 -3.64
C THR A 121 -7.76 -13.47 -4.74
N HIS A 122 -7.79 -14.51 -5.58
CA HIS A 122 -6.91 -14.62 -6.75
C HIS A 122 -7.12 -13.45 -7.72
N THR A 123 -8.37 -13.21 -8.14
CA THR A 123 -8.68 -12.19 -9.15
C THR A 123 -8.30 -10.79 -8.66
N SER A 124 -8.69 -10.39 -7.45
CA SER A 124 -8.35 -9.08 -6.89
C SER A 124 -6.84 -8.96 -6.62
N GLY A 125 -6.20 -10.03 -6.15
CA GLY A 125 -4.76 -10.06 -5.93
C GLY A 125 -3.95 -9.88 -7.22
N VAL A 126 -4.38 -10.50 -8.33
CA VAL A 126 -3.70 -10.33 -9.63
C VAL A 126 -4.03 -9.00 -10.30
N ILE A 127 -5.30 -8.58 -10.30
CA ILE A 127 -5.71 -7.36 -11.00
C ILE A 127 -5.29 -6.12 -10.22
N PHE A 128 -5.72 -5.98 -8.98
CA PHE A 128 -5.47 -4.78 -8.18
C PHE A 128 -4.15 -4.87 -7.43
N GLY A 129 -3.87 -6.01 -6.78
CA GLY A 129 -2.60 -6.20 -6.08
C GLY A 129 -1.41 -6.10 -7.04
N PHE A 130 -1.31 -6.99 -8.02
CA PHE A 130 -0.19 -6.99 -8.97
C PHE A 130 -0.33 -5.89 -10.02
N GLY A 131 -1.41 -5.92 -10.80
CA GLY A 131 -1.63 -5.01 -11.92
C GLY A 131 -1.75 -3.55 -11.49
N GLY A 132 -2.49 -3.27 -10.41
CA GLY A 132 -2.63 -1.91 -9.87
C GLY A 132 -1.30 -1.32 -9.42
N ASN A 133 -0.52 -2.04 -8.61
CA ASN A 133 0.82 -1.57 -8.22
C ASN A 133 1.77 -1.42 -9.43
N ALA A 134 1.70 -2.33 -10.41
CA ALA A 134 2.50 -2.24 -11.63
C ALA A 134 2.16 -0.98 -12.43
N LEU A 135 0.86 -0.67 -12.57
CA LEU A 135 0.39 0.53 -13.26
C LEU A 135 0.79 1.79 -12.51
N ILE A 136 0.68 1.83 -11.18
CA ILE A 136 1.10 2.99 -10.37
C ILE A 136 2.59 3.24 -10.56
N ALA A 137 3.44 2.23 -10.36
CA ALA A 137 4.89 2.36 -10.49
C ALA A 137 5.30 2.77 -11.92
N THR A 138 4.70 2.14 -12.94
CA THR A 138 4.98 2.45 -14.34
C THR A 138 4.51 3.86 -14.70
N SER A 139 3.33 4.28 -14.24
CA SER A 139 2.80 5.62 -14.51
C SER A 139 3.70 6.70 -13.89
N PHE A 140 4.13 6.50 -12.64
CA PHE A 140 5.09 7.38 -11.96
C PHE A 140 6.44 7.43 -12.69
N HIS A 141 6.90 6.31 -13.25
CA HIS A 141 8.13 6.25 -14.03
C HIS A 141 8.02 6.99 -15.36
N VAL A 142 6.96 6.70 -16.11
CA VAL A 142 6.73 7.22 -17.46
C VAL A 142 6.46 8.71 -17.42
N VAL A 143 5.54 9.18 -16.56
CA VAL A 143 5.14 10.59 -16.51
C VAL A 143 6.33 11.51 -16.26
N GLN A 144 7.29 11.11 -15.41
CA GLN A 144 8.46 11.92 -15.13
C GLN A 144 9.40 12.06 -16.33
N ARG A 145 9.59 10.96 -17.06
CA ARG A 145 10.54 10.88 -18.17
C ARG A 145 9.98 11.48 -19.46
N THR A 146 8.67 11.35 -19.68
CA THR A 146 7.99 11.92 -20.85
C THR A 146 7.75 13.42 -20.70
N SER A 147 7.38 13.89 -19.50
CA SER A 147 7.22 15.33 -19.23
C SER A 147 8.53 16.05 -18.94
N ARG A 148 9.62 15.29 -18.70
CA ARG A 148 10.91 15.81 -18.22
C ARG A 148 10.78 16.61 -16.91
N ALA A 149 9.76 16.31 -16.11
CA ALA A 149 9.51 16.94 -14.82
C ALA A 149 9.44 15.90 -13.69
N ARG A 150 9.83 16.29 -12.47
CA ARG A 150 9.70 15.45 -11.27
C ARG A 150 8.21 15.29 -10.90
N LEU A 151 7.87 14.19 -10.22
CA LEU A 151 6.54 14.01 -9.63
C LEU A 151 6.13 15.19 -8.75
N ALA A 152 4.86 15.56 -8.83
CA ALA A 152 4.28 16.63 -8.03
C ALA A 152 4.21 16.23 -6.56
N GLY A 153 4.98 16.93 -5.73
CA GLY A 153 5.04 16.74 -4.29
C GLY A 153 5.85 15.51 -3.87
N GLN A 154 6.40 15.56 -2.65
CA GLN A 154 7.18 14.48 -2.07
C GLN A 154 6.31 13.46 -1.31
N VAL A 155 5.17 13.90 -0.77
CA VAL A 155 4.26 13.11 0.08
C VAL A 155 3.19 12.39 -0.75
N SER A 156 2.64 13.05 -1.77
CA SER A 156 1.52 12.57 -2.59
C SER A 156 1.77 11.19 -3.23
N PRO A 157 2.90 10.94 -3.92
CA PRO A 157 3.14 9.62 -4.52
C PRO A 157 3.20 8.49 -3.49
N CYS A 158 3.75 8.78 -2.32
CA CYS A 158 3.85 7.82 -1.22
C CYS A 158 2.49 7.56 -0.59
N PHE A 159 1.67 8.60 -0.39
CA PHE A 159 0.31 8.47 0.11
C PHE A 159 -0.52 7.56 -0.81
N VAL A 160 -0.50 7.80 -2.13
CA VAL A 160 -1.20 6.96 -3.10
C VAL A 160 -0.74 5.51 -3.00
N LEU A 161 0.57 5.27 -3.02
CA LEU A 161 1.10 3.91 -3.00
C LEU A 161 0.79 3.15 -1.70
N LEU A 162 1.00 3.79 -0.56
CA LEU A 162 0.79 3.17 0.76
C LEU A 162 -0.68 2.90 1.02
N CYS A 163 -1.56 3.87 0.73
CA CYS A 163 -2.99 3.71 0.93
C CYS A 163 -3.63 2.75 -0.08
N PHE A 164 -3.07 2.59 -1.28
CA PHE A 164 -3.56 1.58 -2.24
C PHE A 164 -3.31 0.14 -1.75
N ASN A 165 -2.32 -0.06 -0.89
CA ASN A 165 -1.98 -1.38 -0.33
C ASN A 165 -2.55 -1.61 1.08
N LEU A 166 -3.32 -0.65 1.61
CA LEU A 166 -4.05 -0.77 2.87
C LEU A 166 -5.41 -1.42 2.65
#